data_AF-A0A3D2S0V3-F1
#
_entry.id   AF-A0A3D2S0V3-F1
#
_cell.length_a   1.000
_cell.length_b   1.000
_cell.length_c   1.000
_cell.angle_alpha   90.00
_cell.angle_beta   90.00
_cell.angle_gamma   90.00
#
_symmetry.space_group_name_H-M   'P 1'
#
loop_
_entity.id
_entity.type
_entity.pdbx_description
1 polymer ?
#
loop_
_entity_poly.entity_id
_entity_poly.type
_entity_poly.pdbx_seq_one_letter_code
_entity_poly.pdbx_strand_id
1 'polypeptide(L)'
;MNVPSRDDPILLSDEQVRQYIVNGYIILKPSVPADIHQTVCRKLTACLNEGSNPGNNVLPKVPEMRHVLNSPEVQGALISVLGEDYIEHPHRHCHYLSPTTTTKTDAKVREDAVAANCHQDAYTPLGRPRQHYSRYARVMYYPQNTPIALGPTHVIPGTQFNQGITDADRARAIPVDGEAGTVSLTHFDVGHAAGLNTVNQPRHMVKFIYVRATEPVTPSWSCLNRQWKKPQDVQALHDLNLTWSHVWDWMCGKKDRYHSFRKKNSLSASEVSRLIEDLHEVREVDARLQIIHQIAASGAKAAGSIPYLIKILNTDHQALRLAAIYALGIIGQPAVEPLIASLRESGICKEDDSVPKPWNEGAILMDDTAFALTAVGSSAVEALISALDDTSEWTRINAAFALGELDSLATNAVPRLIKCLNDKSHRFVRTVLDALGSICQNVSPFVMDISQFLLKKEPSWEEVLHSRRWTAQDQIRINAAMALARLGQDAAMAEDILIQALDDPCGHVGAFAMDALRRLDSTSSKQAIMSYLAAQRWDESIQEGRLY
;
A
#
# COMPACT_ATOMS: atom_id res chain seq x y z
N MET A 1 4.72 -31.83 -17.84
CA MET A 1 4.68 -30.36 -17.71
C MET A 1 6.10 -29.86 -17.72
N ASN A 2 6.53 -29.22 -18.81
CA ASN A 2 7.79 -28.48 -18.82
C ASN A 2 7.62 -27.33 -17.84
N VAL A 3 8.27 -27.41 -16.68
CA VAL A 3 8.51 -26.22 -15.85
C VAL A 3 9.36 -25.32 -16.74
N PRO A 4 8.88 -24.13 -17.16
CA PRO A 4 9.72 -23.24 -17.94
C PRO A 4 10.99 -22.97 -17.12
N SER A 5 12.14 -23.02 -17.79
CA SER A 5 13.34 -22.33 -17.30
C SER A 5 12.89 -20.94 -16.82
N ARG A 6 13.17 -20.59 -15.55
CA ARG A 6 12.86 -19.25 -15.03
C ARG A 6 13.74 -18.27 -15.80
N ASP A 7 13.19 -17.72 -16.87
CA ASP A 7 13.81 -16.57 -17.52
C ASP A 7 13.96 -15.46 -16.48
N ASP A 8 15.11 -14.79 -16.49
CA ASP A 8 15.44 -13.77 -15.50
C ASP A 8 14.38 -12.65 -15.50
N PRO A 9 13.98 -12.13 -14.33
CA PRO A 9 12.99 -11.05 -14.24
C PRO A 9 13.37 -9.83 -15.10
N ILE A 10 12.41 -9.29 -15.87
CA ILE A 10 12.59 -8.10 -16.70
C ILE A 10 12.25 -6.87 -15.85
N LEU A 11 13.28 -6.25 -15.27
CA LEU A 11 13.13 -5.08 -14.40
C LEU A 11 12.65 -3.84 -15.18
N LEU A 12 11.91 -2.97 -14.49
CA LEU A 12 11.49 -1.68 -15.03
C LEU A 12 12.69 -0.76 -15.25
N SER A 13 12.57 0.10 -16.26
CA SER A 13 13.50 1.21 -16.48
C SER A 13 13.25 2.37 -15.51
N ASP A 14 14.21 3.29 -15.42
CA ASP A 14 14.04 4.57 -14.72
C ASP A 14 12.76 5.31 -15.14
N GLU A 15 12.40 5.29 -16.43
CA GLU A 15 11.21 5.99 -16.92
C GLU A 15 9.92 5.36 -16.41
N GLN A 16 9.84 4.02 -16.44
CA GLN A 16 8.66 3.30 -15.98
C GLN A 16 8.45 3.42 -14.46
N VAL A 17 9.52 3.42 -13.66
CA VAL A 17 9.41 3.66 -12.21
C VAL A 17 8.95 5.10 -11.94
N ARG A 18 9.45 6.09 -12.70
CA ARG A 18 8.97 7.47 -12.59
C ARG A 18 7.50 7.61 -12.98
N GLN A 19 7.06 6.96 -14.05
CA GLN A 19 5.64 6.90 -14.43
C GLN A 19 4.79 6.26 -13.33
N TYR A 20 5.26 5.15 -12.74
CA TYR A 20 4.57 4.51 -11.62
C TYR A 20 4.42 5.46 -10.41
N ILE A 21 5.47 6.20 -10.04
CA ILE A 21 5.42 7.17 -8.92
C ILE A 21 4.43 8.31 -9.19
N VAL A 22 4.39 8.83 -10.42
CA VAL A 22 3.55 9.98 -10.78
C VAL A 22 2.10 9.55 -10.99
N ASN A 23 1.89 8.53 -11.81
CA ASN A 23 0.56 8.12 -12.27
C ASN A 23 -0.09 7.09 -11.32
N GLY A 24 0.70 6.37 -10.52
CA GLY A 24 0.21 5.35 -9.60
C GLY A 24 -0.03 3.98 -10.24
N TYR A 25 0.31 3.79 -11.52
CA TYR A 25 0.18 2.50 -12.20
C TYR A 25 1.08 2.40 -13.44
N ILE A 26 1.29 1.17 -13.91
CA ILE A 26 1.86 0.82 -15.23
C ILE A 26 1.10 -0.38 -15.81
N ILE A 27 1.12 -0.50 -17.14
CA ILE A 27 0.54 -1.63 -17.87
C ILE A 27 1.66 -2.52 -18.39
N LEU A 28 1.51 -3.82 -18.20
CA LEU A 28 2.44 -4.87 -18.60
C LEU A 28 1.76 -5.81 -19.61
N LYS A 29 2.58 -6.36 -20.50
CA LYS A 29 2.20 -7.41 -21.44
C LYS A 29 3.09 -8.63 -21.20
N PRO A 30 2.66 -9.55 -20.32
CA PRO A 30 3.39 -10.78 -20.03
C PRO A 30 3.58 -11.62 -21.28
N SER A 31 4.77 -12.17 -21.48
CA SER A 31 5.07 -13.07 -22.60
C SER A 31 4.56 -14.50 -22.33
N VAL A 32 3.24 -14.63 -22.17
CA VAL A 32 2.57 -15.90 -21.88
C VAL A 32 1.75 -16.37 -23.09
N PRO A 33 1.80 -17.67 -23.45
CA PRO A 33 1.02 -18.20 -24.57
C PRO A 33 -0.49 -17.95 -24.46
N ALA A 34 -1.14 -17.64 -25.58
CA ALA A 34 -2.55 -17.23 -25.62
C ALA A 34 -3.52 -18.33 -25.12
N ASP A 35 -3.20 -19.61 -25.30
CA ASP A 35 -3.98 -20.75 -24.85
C ASP A 35 -4.05 -20.86 -23.31
N ILE A 36 -3.03 -20.36 -22.60
CA ILE A 36 -3.03 -20.25 -21.14
C ILE A 36 -4.10 -19.25 -20.68
N HIS A 37 -4.17 -18.07 -21.32
CA HIS A 37 -5.18 -17.06 -20.99
C HIS A 37 -6.61 -17.57 -21.25
N GLN A 38 -6.81 -18.26 -22.38
CA GLN A 38 -8.08 -18.91 -22.71
C GLN A 38 -8.48 -19.97 -21.67
N THR A 39 -7.52 -20.78 -21.23
CA THR A 39 -7.71 -21.78 -20.17
C THR A 39 -8.13 -21.12 -18.86
N VAL A 40 -7.43 -20.06 -18.44
CA VAL A 40 -7.81 -19.31 -17.23
C VAL A 40 -9.23 -18.76 -17.34
N CYS A 41 -9.56 -18.09 -18.44
CA CYS A 41 -10.89 -17.50 -18.64
C CYS A 41 -12.01 -18.56 -18.56
N ARG A 42 -11.79 -19.73 -19.17
CA ARG A 42 -12.73 -20.85 -19.16
C ARG A 42 -12.95 -21.40 -17.75
N LYS A 43 -11.87 -21.61 -16.99
CA LYS A 43 -11.96 -22.11 -15.60
C LYS A 43 -12.61 -21.11 -14.66
N LEU A 44 -12.30 -19.82 -14.78
CA LEU A 44 -12.94 -18.78 -13.97
C LEU A 44 -14.44 -18.72 -14.25
N THR A 45 -14.86 -18.88 -15.51
CA THR A 45 -16.28 -18.96 -15.87
C THR A 45 -16.96 -20.16 -15.22
N ALA A 46 -16.32 -21.33 -15.27
CA ALA A 46 -16.85 -22.52 -14.63
C ALA A 46 -16.95 -22.41 -13.10
N CYS A 47 -15.93 -21.84 -12.45
CA CYS A 47 -15.96 -21.57 -11.01
C CYS A 47 -17.16 -20.72 -10.58
N LEU A 48 -17.58 -19.76 -11.42
CA LEU A 48 -18.75 -18.94 -11.15
C LEU A 48 -20.07 -19.67 -11.42
N ASN A 49 -20.10 -20.59 -12.38
CA ASN A 49 -21.28 -21.39 -12.66
C ASN A 49 -21.54 -22.43 -11.55
N GLU A 50 -20.49 -22.92 -10.90
CA GLU A 50 -20.56 -23.86 -9.77
C GLU A 50 -21.06 -23.23 -8.46
N GLY A 51 -21.04 -21.90 -8.31
CA GLY A 51 -21.46 -21.25 -7.08
C GLY A 51 -20.89 -19.85 -6.89
N SER A 52 -20.46 -19.54 -5.66
CA SER A 52 -19.98 -18.21 -5.28
C SER A 52 -18.52 -17.96 -5.67
N ASN A 53 -18.12 -16.69 -5.66
CA ASN A 53 -16.75 -16.25 -5.93
C ASN A 53 -15.71 -17.06 -5.12
N PRO A 54 -14.70 -17.67 -5.76
CA PRO A 54 -13.73 -18.52 -5.05
C PRO A 54 -12.82 -17.75 -4.08
N GLY A 55 -12.77 -16.41 -4.16
CA GLY A 55 -12.00 -15.57 -3.26
C GLY A 55 -10.54 -15.98 -3.20
N ASN A 56 -10.04 -16.20 -1.98
CA ASN A 56 -8.65 -16.61 -1.75
C ASN A 56 -8.31 -18.01 -2.30
N ASN A 57 -9.30 -18.84 -2.61
CA ASN A 57 -9.12 -20.19 -3.14
C ASN A 57 -9.00 -20.25 -4.67
N VAL A 58 -8.91 -19.11 -5.35
CA VAL A 58 -8.84 -19.08 -6.83
C VAL A 58 -7.59 -19.75 -7.38
N LEU A 59 -6.42 -19.62 -6.72
CA LEU A 59 -5.17 -20.17 -7.26
C LEU A 59 -5.13 -21.70 -7.27
N PRO A 60 -5.58 -22.41 -6.22
CA PRO A 60 -5.76 -23.86 -6.30
C PRO A 60 -6.72 -24.31 -7.40
N LYS A 61 -7.80 -23.56 -7.66
CA LYS A 61 -8.77 -23.87 -8.72
C LYS A 61 -8.28 -23.52 -10.14
N VAL A 62 -7.46 -22.48 -10.28
CA VAL A 62 -6.98 -21.95 -11.55
C VAL A 62 -5.46 -21.72 -11.50
N PRO A 63 -4.66 -22.81 -11.37
CA PRO A 63 -3.22 -22.72 -11.14
C PRO A 63 -2.44 -22.10 -12.31
N GLU A 64 -3.00 -22.10 -13.52
CA GLU A 64 -2.40 -21.56 -14.74
C GLU A 64 -2.10 -20.06 -14.62
N MET A 65 -2.79 -19.33 -13.73
CA MET A 65 -2.44 -17.94 -13.41
C MET A 65 -1.00 -17.81 -12.91
N ARG A 66 -0.39 -18.86 -12.35
CA ARG A 66 1.04 -18.86 -11.97
C ARG A 66 1.97 -18.63 -13.17
N HIS A 67 1.60 -19.02 -14.39
CA HIS A 67 2.39 -18.68 -15.58
C HIS A 67 2.42 -17.16 -15.83
N VAL A 68 1.35 -16.45 -15.49
CA VAL A 68 1.27 -14.99 -15.63
C VAL A 68 1.95 -14.29 -14.46
N LEU A 69 1.61 -14.68 -13.22
CA LEU A 69 2.15 -14.03 -12.02
C LEU A 69 3.67 -14.24 -11.86
N ASN A 70 4.20 -15.34 -12.39
CA ASN A 70 5.64 -15.65 -12.38
C ASN A 70 6.32 -15.35 -13.72
N SER A 71 5.65 -14.67 -14.66
CA SER A 71 6.29 -14.22 -15.90
C SER A 71 7.41 -13.21 -15.60
N PRO A 72 8.46 -13.14 -16.44
CA PRO A 72 9.57 -12.21 -16.25
C PRO A 72 9.12 -10.75 -16.11
N GLU A 73 8.10 -10.33 -16.88
CA GLU A 73 7.60 -8.96 -16.86
C GLU A 73 6.86 -8.63 -15.56
N VAL A 74 6.02 -9.55 -15.06
CA VAL A 74 5.26 -9.32 -13.82
C VAL A 74 6.17 -9.39 -12.60
N GLN A 75 7.06 -10.39 -12.53
CA GLN A 75 8.05 -10.47 -11.45
C GLN A 75 8.98 -9.27 -11.47
N GLY A 76 9.55 -8.93 -12.62
CA GLY A 76 10.49 -7.82 -12.71
C GLY A 76 9.86 -6.48 -12.36
N ALA A 77 8.58 -6.27 -12.70
CA ALA A 77 7.83 -5.10 -12.29
C ALA A 77 7.56 -5.06 -10.77
N LEU A 78 7.15 -6.18 -10.16
CA LEU A 78 6.97 -6.28 -8.71
C LEU A 78 8.29 -6.03 -7.96
N ILE A 79 9.39 -6.64 -8.40
CA ILE A 79 10.74 -6.42 -7.83
C ILE A 79 11.11 -4.94 -7.91
N SER A 80 10.84 -4.30 -9.04
CA SER A 80 11.17 -2.89 -9.27
C SER A 80 10.46 -1.92 -8.32
N VAL A 81 9.23 -2.24 -7.88
CA VAL A 81 8.43 -1.34 -7.02
C VAL A 81 8.34 -1.78 -5.55
N LEU A 82 8.56 -3.06 -5.22
CA LEU A 82 8.48 -3.62 -3.87
C LEU A 82 9.80 -4.20 -3.33
N GLY A 83 10.82 -4.39 -4.15
CA GLY A 83 12.08 -5.07 -3.78
C GLY A 83 12.07 -6.56 -4.11
N GLU A 84 13.24 -7.18 -4.16
CA GLU A 84 13.44 -8.59 -4.56
C GLU A 84 12.71 -9.60 -3.66
N ASP A 85 12.52 -9.24 -2.40
CA ASP A 85 12.04 -10.12 -1.35
C ASP A 85 10.56 -9.88 -1.00
N TYR A 86 9.79 -9.28 -1.91
CA TYR A 86 8.37 -9.00 -1.72
C TYR A 86 7.58 -10.26 -1.30
N ILE A 87 6.48 -10.04 -0.58
CA ILE A 87 5.58 -11.09 -0.09
C ILE A 87 4.28 -11.03 -0.91
N GLU A 88 3.81 -12.18 -1.39
CA GLU A 88 2.48 -12.28 -2.00
C GLU A 88 1.43 -12.26 -0.89
N HIS A 89 0.68 -11.17 -0.82
CA HIS A 89 -0.32 -11.01 0.20
C HIS A 89 -1.44 -12.08 0.03
N PRO A 90 -1.94 -12.73 1.11
CA PRO A 90 -2.87 -13.87 0.96
C PRO A 90 -4.22 -13.52 0.33
N HIS A 91 -4.61 -12.25 0.38
CA HIS A 91 -5.83 -11.75 -0.21
C HIS A 91 -5.75 -11.53 -1.72
N ARG A 92 -6.74 -12.09 -2.39
CA ARG A 92 -6.99 -11.99 -3.83
C ARG A 92 -8.50 -12.01 -4.08
N HIS A 93 -8.93 -11.46 -5.21
CA HIS A 93 -10.36 -11.38 -5.51
C HIS A 93 -10.64 -11.53 -7.00
N CYS A 94 -11.61 -12.39 -7.34
CA CYS A 94 -12.09 -12.54 -8.70
C CYS A 94 -13.17 -11.50 -8.97
N HIS A 95 -12.85 -10.46 -9.73
CA HIS A 95 -13.83 -9.49 -10.17
C HIS A 95 -14.53 -9.99 -11.42
N TYR A 96 -15.79 -10.39 -11.23
CA TYR A 96 -16.72 -10.72 -12.29
C TYR A 96 -17.67 -9.55 -12.54
N LEU A 97 -17.86 -9.17 -13.80
CA LEU A 97 -18.89 -8.20 -14.18
C LEU A 97 -19.82 -8.78 -15.26
N SER A 98 -21.07 -8.96 -14.88
CA SER A 98 -22.16 -9.34 -15.77
C SER A 98 -22.45 -8.24 -16.81
N PRO A 99 -22.97 -8.62 -17.98
CA PRO A 99 -23.57 -7.67 -18.91
C PRO A 99 -24.65 -6.81 -18.23
N THR A 100 -24.68 -5.51 -18.52
CA THR A 100 -25.76 -4.64 -18.07
C THR A 100 -27.10 -5.03 -18.71
N THR A 101 -28.19 -4.82 -17.98
CA THR A 101 -29.56 -4.97 -18.51
C THR A 101 -29.99 -3.77 -19.36
N THR A 102 -29.23 -2.67 -19.32
CA THR A 102 -29.56 -1.43 -20.04
C THR A 102 -29.18 -1.51 -21.53
N THR A 103 -30.19 -1.44 -22.41
CA THR A 103 -30.03 -1.62 -23.87
C THR A 103 -29.51 -0.40 -24.63
N LYS A 104 -29.40 0.76 -23.98
CA LYS A 104 -28.83 2.00 -24.54
C LYS A 104 -27.87 2.62 -23.53
N THR A 105 -26.60 2.75 -23.92
CA THR A 105 -25.57 3.39 -23.10
C THR A 105 -24.90 4.48 -23.94
N ASP A 106 -25.47 5.69 -23.88
CA ASP A 106 -24.72 6.85 -24.35
C ASP A 106 -23.44 7.03 -23.50
N ALA A 107 -22.56 7.93 -23.93
CA ALA A 107 -21.30 8.17 -23.23
C ALA A 107 -21.52 8.63 -21.77
N LYS A 108 -22.58 9.40 -21.54
CA LYS A 108 -22.88 9.99 -20.23
C LYS A 108 -23.30 8.94 -19.21
N VAL A 109 -24.14 7.99 -19.60
CA VAL A 109 -24.52 6.85 -18.75
C VAL A 109 -23.29 6.02 -18.36
N ARG A 110 -22.34 5.83 -19.28
CA ARG A 110 -21.08 5.11 -18.98
C ARG A 110 -20.21 5.88 -18.00
N GLU A 111 -20.03 7.19 -18.21
CA GLU A 111 -19.27 8.06 -17.32
C GLU A 111 -19.87 8.07 -15.91
N ASP A 112 -21.18 8.24 -15.79
CA ASP A 112 -21.86 8.30 -14.49
C ASP A 112 -21.79 6.94 -13.76
N ALA A 113 -21.87 5.82 -14.50
CA ALA A 113 -21.69 4.48 -13.93
C ALA A 113 -20.26 4.26 -13.42
N VAL A 114 -19.24 4.69 -14.17
CA VAL A 114 -17.84 4.62 -13.75
C VAL A 114 -17.62 5.50 -12.52
N ALA A 115 -18.12 6.73 -12.53
CA ALA A 115 -18.01 7.67 -11.41
C ALA A 115 -18.63 7.12 -10.12
N ALA A 116 -19.79 6.46 -10.22
CA ALA A 116 -20.44 5.79 -9.09
C ALA A 116 -19.62 4.62 -8.53
N ASN A 117 -18.84 3.95 -9.38
CA ASN A 117 -17.99 2.82 -9.00
C ASN A 117 -16.59 3.24 -8.49
N CYS A 118 -16.22 4.52 -8.61
CA CYS A 118 -14.90 5.00 -8.19
C CYS A 118 -14.69 4.86 -6.68
N HIS A 119 -13.61 4.16 -6.30
CA HIS A 119 -13.21 3.96 -4.92
C HIS A 119 -11.69 3.75 -4.80
N GLN A 120 -11.20 3.80 -3.57
CA GLN A 120 -9.88 3.30 -3.19
C GLN A 120 -10.05 2.09 -2.30
N ASP A 121 -9.27 1.04 -2.54
CA ASP A 121 -9.38 -0.20 -1.77
C ASP A 121 -9.01 0.01 -0.30
N ALA A 122 -9.58 -0.84 0.54
CA ALA A 122 -9.07 -1.13 1.87
C ALA A 122 -8.76 -2.62 1.95
N TYR A 123 -7.72 -2.97 2.69
CA TYR A 123 -7.40 -4.37 2.90
C TYR A 123 -8.13 -4.92 4.14
N THR A 124 -8.93 -5.97 3.94
CA THR A 124 -9.66 -6.70 4.99
C THR A 124 -8.93 -8.01 5.30
N PRO A 125 -8.71 -8.39 6.57
CA PRO A 125 -9.36 -7.85 7.76
C PRO A 125 -8.61 -6.73 8.47
N LEU A 126 -7.41 -6.34 8.01
CA LEU A 126 -6.54 -5.51 8.84
C LEU A 126 -6.93 -4.05 8.95
N GLY A 127 -7.84 -3.49 8.13
CA GLY A 127 -8.16 -2.06 8.12
C GLY A 127 -6.88 -1.21 8.18
N ARG A 128 -6.16 -1.06 7.07
CA ARG A 128 -4.79 -0.53 7.08
C ARG A 128 -4.73 1.00 6.90
N PRO A 129 -3.66 1.67 7.36
CA PRO A 129 -3.35 3.05 6.96
C PRO A 129 -3.12 3.17 5.44
N ARG A 130 -3.56 4.29 4.85
CA ARG A 130 -3.06 4.75 3.53
C ARG A 130 -1.54 4.98 3.63
N GLN A 131 -0.79 4.71 2.57
CA GLN A 131 0.68 4.88 2.59
C GLN A 131 1.15 5.63 1.36
N HIS A 132 2.03 6.62 1.55
CA HIS A 132 2.63 7.34 0.43
C HIS A 132 3.76 6.53 -0.23
N TYR A 133 4.45 5.70 0.55
CA TYR A 133 5.48 4.80 0.04
C TYR A 133 4.86 3.52 -0.54
N SER A 134 5.53 2.97 -1.56
CA SER A 134 5.15 1.70 -2.18
C SER A 134 5.51 0.52 -1.29
N ARG A 135 4.72 0.38 -0.23
CA ARG A 135 4.73 -0.75 0.71
C ARG A 135 3.78 -1.85 0.25
N TYR A 136 2.77 -1.49 -0.54
CA TYR A 136 1.82 -2.42 -1.14
C TYR A 136 1.63 -2.07 -2.61
N ALA A 137 1.60 -3.09 -3.45
CA ALA A 137 1.22 -2.99 -4.85
C ALA A 137 0.13 -4.00 -5.16
N ARG A 138 -0.55 -3.78 -6.28
CA ARG A 138 -1.68 -4.59 -6.71
C ARG A 138 -1.53 -4.94 -8.18
N VAL A 139 -1.69 -6.22 -8.49
CA VAL A 139 -1.79 -6.72 -9.86
C VAL A 139 -3.25 -6.95 -10.20
N MET A 140 -3.71 -6.38 -11.30
CA MET A 140 -5.00 -6.67 -11.92
C MET A 140 -4.75 -7.37 -13.25
N TYR A 141 -5.15 -8.64 -13.34
CA TYR A 141 -4.91 -9.48 -14.50
C TYR A 141 -6.20 -9.75 -15.29
N TYR A 142 -6.16 -9.55 -16.60
CA TYR A 142 -7.26 -9.81 -17.53
C TYR A 142 -6.96 -11.05 -18.40
N PRO A 143 -7.68 -12.17 -18.22
CA PRO A 143 -7.45 -13.40 -18.99
C PRO A 143 -8.09 -13.36 -20.38
N GLN A 144 -8.72 -12.27 -20.77
CA GLN A 144 -9.49 -12.12 -22.00
C GLN A 144 -9.27 -10.74 -22.60
N ASN A 145 -9.48 -10.62 -23.92
CA ASN A 145 -9.52 -9.31 -24.55
C ASN A 145 -10.60 -8.46 -23.88
N THR A 146 -10.22 -7.29 -23.39
CA THR A 146 -11.06 -6.43 -22.56
C THR A 146 -11.16 -5.04 -23.17
N PRO A 147 -11.88 -4.88 -24.30
CA PRO A 147 -12.17 -3.56 -24.85
C PRO A 147 -13.04 -2.75 -23.91
N ILE A 148 -13.09 -1.42 -24.07
CA ILE A 148 -13.91 -0.51 -23.24
C ILE A 148 -15.36 -0.98 -23.09
N ALA A 149 -15.96 -1.52 -24.16
CA ALA A 149 -17.35 -2.01 -24.15
C ALA A 149 -17.58 -3.21 -23.20
N LEU A 150 -16.53 -3.95 -22.85
CA LEU A 150 -16.55 -5.06 -21.88
C LEU A 150 -16.39 -4.58 -20.43
N GLY A 151 -16.20 -3.27 -20.22
CA GLY A 151 -16.13 -2.65 -18.90
C GLY A 151 -14.84 -2.97 -18.14
N PRO A 152 -13.64 -2.66 -18.68
CA PRO A 152 -12.38 -2.81 -17.96
C PRO A 152 -12.38 -2.01 -16.65
N THR A 153 -11.48 -2.33 -15.73
CA THR A 153 -11.22 -1.43 -14.60
C THR A 153 -10.64 -0.13 -15.14
N HIS A 154 -11.15 0.98 -14.62
CA HIS A 154 -10.58 2.30 -14.84
C HIS A 154 -9.64 2.64 -13.68
N VAL A 155 -8.55 3.33 -13.97
CA VAL A 155 -7.64 3.90 -12.96
C VAL A 155 -7.81 5.42 -12.92
N ILE A 156 -7.52 6.04 -11.77
CA ILE A 156 -7.55 7.50 -11.61
C ILE A 156 -6.13 7.99 -11.31
N PRO A 157 -5.36 8.40 -12.34
CA PRO A 157 -3.94 8.67 -12.17
C PRO A 157 -3.65 9.82 -11.19
N GLY A 158 -2.62 9.61 -10.36
CA GLY A 158 -2.13 10.59 -9.38
C GLY A 158 -2.88 10.62 -8.04
N THR A 159 -3.85 9.73 -7.82
CA THR A 159 -4.69 9.71 -6.60
C THR A 159 -4.14 8.83 -5.47
N GLN A 160 -2.99 8.17 -5.66
CA GLN A 160 -2.37 7.28 -4.68
C GLN A 160 -1.99 7.96 -3.35
N PHE A 161 -1.90 9.29 -3.33
CA PHE A 161 -1.62 10.09 -2.15
C PHE A 161 -2.86 10.75 -1.54
N ASN A 162 -4.04 10.57 -2.16
CA ASN A 162 -5.27 11.19 -1.68
C ASN A 162 -5.86 10.38 -0.52
N GLN A 163 -6.44 11.08 0.46
CA GLN A 163 -7.24 10.48 1.53
C GLN A 163 -8.59 9.95 1.03
N GLY A 164 -9.09 10.47 -0.10
CA GLY A 164 -10.33 10.06 -0.74
C GLY A 164 -10.41 10.50 -2.20
N ILE A 165 -11.49 10.10 -2.88
CA ILE A 165 -11.74 10.41 -4.29
C ILE A 165 -12.83 11.49 -4.41
N THR A 166 -12.44 12.65 -4.93
CA THR A 166 -13.33 13.79 -5.20
C THR A 166 -14.10 13.62 -6.50
N ASP A 167 -15.12 14.43 -6.76
CA ASP A 167 -15.84 14.40 -8.04
C ASP A 167 -14.94 14.77 -9.23
N ALA A 168 -13.99 15.69 -9.01
CA ALA A 168 -12.97 16.02 -10.02
C ALA A 168 -12.05 14.83 -10.33
N ASP A 169 -11.75 13.99 -9.33
CA ASP A 169 -11.01 12.75 -9.55
C ASP A 169 -11.85 11.73 -10.33
N ARG A 170 -13.14 11.56 -9.98
CA ARG A 170 -14.05 10.62 -10.66
C ARG A 170 -14.17 10.92 -12.16
N ALA A 171 -14.22 12.20 -12.53
CA ALA A 171 -14.33 12.65 -13.92
C ALA A 171 -13.10 12.32 -14.79
N ARG A 172 -11.96 11.96 -14.19
CA ARG A 172 -10.70 11.66 -14.91
C ARG A 172 -10.33 10.17 -14.90
N ALA A 173 -11.26 9.29 -14.54
CA ALA A 173 -11.03 7.86 -14.58
C ALA A 173 -10.77 7.39 -16.03
N ILE A 174 -9.66 6.71 -16.27
CA ILE A 174 -9.26 6.21 -17.60
C ILE A 174 -9.34 4.69 -17.66
N PRO A 175 -9.90 4.09 -18.73
CA PRO A 175 -10.01 2.64 -18.85
C PRO A 175 -8.62 2.00 -19.01
N VAL A 176 -8.44 0.83 -18.40
CA VAL A 176 -7.31 -0.06 -18.68
C VAL A 176 -7.80 -1.17 -19.61
N ASP A 177 -7.99 -0.84 -20.88
CA ASP A 177 -8.33 -1.81 -21.91
C ASP A 177 -7.06 -2.47 -22.48
N GLY A 178 -7.24 -3.66 -23.05
CA GLY A 178 -6.12 -4.41 -23.61
C GLY A 178 -6.50 -5.83 -24.02
N GLU A 179 -5.54 -6.49 -24.66
CA GLU A 179 -5.66 -7.87 -25.11
C GLU A 179 -5.67 -8.86 -23.93
N ALA A 180 -6.05 -10.11 -24.21
CA ALA A 180 -5.92 -11.19 -23.23
C ALA A 180 -4.46 -11.29 -22.75
N GLY A 181 -4.26 -11.38 -21.44
CA GLY A 181 -2.92 -11.34 -20.85
C GLY A 181 -2.56 -10.01 -20.20
N THR A 182 -3.28 -8.93 -20.52
CA THR A 182 -2.98 -7.60 -19.97
C THR A 182 -2.93 -7.62 -18.44
N VAL A 183 -1.85 -7.06 -17.88
CA VAL A 183 -1.66 -6.90 -16.44
C VAL A 183 -1.48 -5.42 -16.12
N SER A 184 -2.26 -4.90 -15.18
CA SER A 184 -2.03 -3.58 -14.59
C SER A 184 -1.38 -3.74 -13.22
N LEU A 185 -0.20 -3.16 -13.05
CA LEU A 185 0.46 -3.04 -11.76
C LEU A 185 0.17 -1.64 -11.20
N THR A 186 -0.51 -1.57 -10.07
CA THR A 186 -0.91 -0.30 -9.45
C THR A 186 -0.31 -0.13 -8.06
N HIS A 187 -0.03 1.11 -7.68
CA HIS A 187 0.03 1.48 -6.27
C HIS A 187 -1.28 1.05 -5.61
N PHE A 188 -1.22 0.51 -4.39
CA PHE A 188 -2.42 -0.03 -3.75
C PHE A 188 -3.52 1.04 -3.58
N ASP A 189 -3.12 2.23 -3.15
CA ASP A 189 -4.03 3.34 -2.84
C ASP A 189 -4.50 4.15 -4.06
N VAL A 190 -4.12 3.79 -5.31
CA VAL A 190 -4.64 4.50 -6.48
C VAL A 190 -6.16 4.26 -6.61
N GLY A 191 -6.89 5.34 -6.87
CA GLY A 191 -8.31 5.32 -7.19
C GLY A 191 -8.58 4.50 -8.43
N HIS A 192 -9.66 3.73 -8.41
CA HIS A 192 -10.05 2.87 -9.51
C HIS A 192 -11.56 2.59 -9.50
N ALA A 193 -12.09 2.09 -10.61
CA ALA A 193 -13.51 1.85 -10.77
C ALA A 193 -13.77 0.67 -11.71
N ALA A 194 -14.82 -0.11 -11.46
CA ALA A 194 -15.31 -1.04 -12.47
C ALA A 194 -15.96 -0.25 -13.62
N GLY A 195 -15.58 -0.56 -14.85
CA GLY A 195 -16.26 -0.06 -16.04
C GLY A 195 -17.68 -0.63 -16.18
N LEU A 196 -18.41 -0.15 -17.18
CA LEU A 196 -19.73 -0.69 -17.53
C LEU A 196 -19.61 -1.75 -18.62
N ASN A 197 -20.11 -2.96 -18.36
CA ASN A 197 -20.14 -4.03 -19.36
C ASN A 197 -21.41 -3.91 -20.21
N THR A 198 -21.23 -3.62 -21.49
CA THR A 198 -22.31 -3.35 -22.47
C THR A 198 -22.43 -4.44 -23.53
N VAL A 199 -21.63 -5.49 -23.43
CA VAL A 199 -21.61 -6.62 -24.36
C VAL A 199 -22.13 -7.88 -23.69
N ASN A 200 -22.70 -8.79 -24.47
CA ASN A 200 -23.31 -10.02 -23.95
C ASN A 200 -22.28 -11.12 -23.64
N GLN A 201 -21.24 -10.76 -22.89
CA GLN A 201 -20.24 -11.69 -22.37
C GLN A 201 -19.73 -11.17 -21.01
N PRO A 202 -19.43 -12.05 -20.04
CA PRO A 202 -18.91 -11.60 -18.76
C PRO A 202 -17.46 -11.13 -18.85
N ARG A 203 -17.08 -10.23 -17.95
CA ARG A 203 -15.69 -9.75 -17.82
C ARG A 203 -15.02 -10.29 -16.57
N HIS A 204 -13.95 -11.08 -16.74
CA HIS A 204 -13.09 -11.51 -15.64
C HIS A 204 -11.90 -10.57 -15.47
N MET A 205 -11.59 -10.24 -14.21
CA MET A 205 -10.33 -9.65 -13.79
C MET A 205 -9.97 -10.22 -12.43
N VAL A 206 -8.74 -10.65 -12.22
CA VAL A 206 -8.31 -11.17 -10.91
C VAL A 206 -7.32 -10.22 -10.28
N LYS A 207 -7.63 -9.80 -9.05
CA LYS A 207 -6.82 -8.91 -8.23
C LYS A 207 -5.91 -9.71 -7.30
N PHE A 208 -4.62 -9.39 -7.28
CA PHE A 208 -3.62 -9.89 -6.33
C PHE A 208 -2.94 -8.71 -5.63
N ILE A 209 -2.58 -8.89 -4.37
CA ILE A 209 -1.89 -7.87 -3.57
C ILE A 209 -0.50 -8.38 -3.23
N TYR A 210 0.46 -7.48 -3.15
CA TYR A 210 1.83 -7.77 -2.78
C TYR A 210 2.31 -6.74 -1.76
N VAL A 211 3.19 -7.18 -0.86
CA VAL A 211 3.72 -6.38 0.23
C VAL A 211 5.24 -6.29 0.10
N ARG A 212 5.79 -5.10 0.28
CA ARG A 212 7.22 -4.89 0.49
C ARG A 212 7.63 -5.59 1.80
N ALA A 213 8.69 -6.38 1.73
CA ALA A 213 9.25 -7.00 2.91
C ALA A 213 10.43 -6.20 3.46
N THR A 214 11.37 -5.81 2.59
CA THR A 214 12.53 -5.00 2.96
C THR A 214 12.45 -3.58 2.40
N GLU A 215 12.86 -2.62 3.23
CA GLU A 215 12.97 -1.21 2.86
C GLU A 215 14.10 -0.98 1.84
N PRO A 216 13.92 -0.06 0.89
CA PRO A 216 14.93 0.18 -0.14
C PRO A 216 16.21 0.75 0.45
N VAL A 217 17.34 0.06 0.23
CA VAL A 217 18.71 0.58 0.49
C VAL A 217 19.46 0.95 -0.79
N THR A 218 18.97 0.46 -1.93
CA THR A 218 19.43 0.73 -3.29
C THR A 218 18.27 0.50 -4.25
N PRO A 219 18.25 1.10 -5.46
CA PRO A 219 17.27 0.77 -6.48
C PRO A 219 17.20 -0.74 -6.76
N SER A 220 15.98 -1.28 -6.83
CA SER A 220 15.68 -2.68 -7.20
C SER A 220 15.17 -2.83 -8.64
N TRP A 221 15.36 -1.80 -9.48
CA TRP A 221 14.99 -1.79 -10.89
C TRP A 221 16.23 -1.58 -11.77
N SER A 222 16.07 -1.56 -13.09
CA SER A 222 17.15 -1.24 -14.03
C SER A 222 17.47 0.26 -13.98
N CYS A 223 18.18 0.67 -12.93
CA CYS A 223 18.44 2.07 -12.63
C CYS A 223 19.76 2.55 -13.25
N LEU A 224 19.67 3.52 -14.16
CA LEU A 224 20.84 4.15 -14.79
C LEU A 224 21.17 5.50 -14.14
N ASN A 225 20.16 6.22 -13.63
CA ASN A 225 20.34 7.52 -13.01
C ASN A 225 19.50 7.66 -11.74
N ARG A 226 20.16 7.82 -10.58
CA ARG A 226 19.50 7.99 -9.27
C ARG A 226 18.98 9.41 -9.00
N GLN A 227 19.15 10.36 -9.93
CA GLN A 227 18.60 11.71 -9.80
C GLN A 227 17.19 11.77 -10.37
N TRP A 228 16.24 12.30 -9.59
CA TRP A 228 14.87 12.48 -10.08
C TRP A 228 14.81 13.35 -11.32
N LYS A 229 13.95 12.95 -12.25
CA LYS A 229 13.50 13.74 -13.39
C LYS A 229 12.02 13.46 -13.60
N LYS A 230 11.21 14.47 -13.89
CA LYS A 230 9.80 14.25 -14.26
C LYS A 230 9.72 13.34 -15.51
N PRO A 231 8.85 12.30 -15.53
CA PRO A 231 8.68 11.42 -16.69
C PRO A 231 8.05 12.18 -17.86
N GLN A 232 8.11 11.59 -19.05
CA GLN A 232 7.48 12.14 -20.26
C GLN A 232 5.96 12.08 -20.18
N ASP A 233 5.42 10.98 -19.64
CA ASP A 233 3.98 10.77 -19.48
C ASP A 233 3.53 11.06 -18.05
N VAL A 234 2.88 12.21 -17.86
CA VAL A 234 2.32 12.67 -16.58
C VAL A 234 0.81 12.83 -16.75
N GLN A 235 0.06 11.95 -16.08
CA GLN A 235 -1.41 11.91 -16.11
C GLN A 235 -2.05 12.43 -14.81
N ALA A 236 -1.23 12.73 -13.79
CA ALA A 236 -1.67 13.34 -12.55
C ALA A 236 -2.21 14.76 -12.79
N LEU A 237 -3.27 15.15 -12.06
CA LEU A 237 -3.93 16.45 -12.24
C LEU A 237 -3.03 17.63 -11.89
N HIS A 238 -2.30 17.51 -10.79
CA HIS A 238 -1.48 18.58 -10.23
C HIS A 238 0.00 18.21 -10.26
N ASP A 239 0.85 19.23 -10.36
CA ASP A 239 2.30 19.05 -10.24
C ASP A 239 2.70 18.83 -8.78
N LEU A 240 3.00 17.58 -8.41
CA LEU A 240 3.43 17.19 -7.06
C LEU A 240 4.92 16.86 -7.03
N ASN A 241 5.74 17.58 -7.81
CA ASN A 241 7.16 17.27 -8.01
C ASN A 241 7.97 17.13 -6.72
N LEU A 242 7.68 17.92 -5.67
CA LEU A 242 8.31 17.76 -4.36
C LEU A 242 8.08 16.35 -3.81
N THR A 243 6.82 15.92 -3.75
CA THR A 243 6.42 14.58 -3.29
C THR A 243 7.00 13.47 -4.15
N TRP A 244 6.91 13.58 -5.48
CA TRP A 244 7.41 12.54 -6.38
C TRP A 244 8.92 12.36 -6.26
N SER A 245 9.68 13.46 -6.16
CA SER A 245 11.12 13.40 -5.96
C SER A 245 11.50 12.82 -4.60
N HIS A 246 10.69 13.05 -3.57
CA HIS A 246 10.87 12.46 -2.24
C HIS A 246 10.66 10.95 -2.25
N VAL A 247 9.58 10.46 -2.87
CA VAL A 247 9.33 9.03 -3.01
C VAL A 247 10.41 8.36 -3.86
N TRP A 248 10.88 9.02 -4.91
CA TRP A 248 12.01 8.55 -5.72
C TRP A 248 13.30 8.40 -4.91
N ASP A 249 13.64 9.39 -4.08
CA ASP A 249 14.83 9.34 -3.24
C ASP A 249 14.74 8.23 -2.19
N TRP A 250 13.55 8.00 -1.62
CA TRP A 250 13.28 6.84 -0.76
C TRP A 250 13.47 5.52 -1.53
N MET A 251 12.88 5.36 -2.73
CA MET A 251 13.07 4.16 -3.56
C MET A 251 14.54 3.93 -3.97
N CYS A 252 15.34 5.00 -4.06
CA CYS A 252 16.79 4.92 -4.29
C CYS A 252 17.61 4.55 -3.04
N GLY A 253 16.97 4.42 -1.88
CA GLY A 253 17.62 4.16 -0.58
C GLY A 253 18.40 5.34 -0.02
N LYS A 254 18.07 6.58 -0.41
CA LYS A 254 18.76 7.77 0.10
C LYS A 254 18.28 8.09 1.51
N LYS A 255 19.22 8.30 2.43
CA LYS A 255 18.93 8.83 3.78
C LYS A 255 18.35 10.24 3.74
N ASP A 256 18.90 11.09 2.86
CA ASP A 256 18.33 12.40 2.56
C ASP A 256 17.29 12.26 1.44
N ARG A 257 16.02 12.22 1.84
CA ARG A 257 14.87 12.06 0.95
C ARG A 257 14.54 13.33 0.13
N TYR A 258 15.31 14.40 0.27
CA TYR A 258 15.15 15.64 -0.52
C TYR A 258 16.33 15.92 -1.45
N HIS A 259 17.30 15.00 -1.54
CA HIS A 259 18.49 15.14 -2.36
C HIS A 259 18.16 15.59 -3.79
N SER A 260 17.18 14.95 -4.42
CA SER A 260 16.78 15.22 -5.78
C SER A 260 16.05 16.54 -5.96
N PHE A 261 15.32 16.99 -4.93
CA PHE A 261 14.55 18.24 -4.98
C PHE A 261 15.41 19.48 -4.79
N ARG A 262 16.40 19.42 -3.89
CA ARG A 262 17.21 20.58 -3.50
C ARG A 262 17.92 21.17 -4.72
N LYS A 263 17.41 22.31 -5.20
CA LYS A 263 18.11 23.17 -6.15
C LYS A 263 19.07 24.08 -5.39
N LYS A 264 20.21 24.40 -6.00
CA LYS A 264 21.16 25.40 -5.47
C LYS A 264 20.64 26.83 -5.68
N ASN A 265 19.46 27.18 -5.15
CA ASN A 265 18.97 28.56 -5.10
C ASN A 265 18.44 28.84 -3.69
N SER A 266 19.06 29.80 -3.00
CA SER A 266 18.62 30.23 -1.67
C SER A 266 17.82 31.52 -1.80
N LEU A 267 16.56 31.50 -1.37
CA LEU A 267 15.80 32.74 -1.14
C LEU A 267 16.30 33.44 0.14
N SER A 268 16.11 34.75 0.20
CA SER A 268 16.26 35.58 1.40
C SER A 268 15.02 35.51 2.29
N ALA A 269 15.15 35.93 3.55
CA ALA A 269 14.04 35.92 4.50
C ALA A 269 12.85 36.80 4.05
N SER A 270 13.11 37.94 3.43
CA SER A 270 12.07 38.83 2.89
C SER A 270 11.34 38.22 1.69
N GLU A 271 12.03 37.46 0.84
CA GLU A 271 11.38 36.71 -0.25
C GLU A 271 10.48 35.59 0.31
N VAL A 272 10.92 34.88 1.35
CA VAL A 272 10.08 33.89 2.04
C VAL A 272 8.83 34.56 2.63
N SER A 273 8.97 35.72 3.29
CA SER A 273 7.82 36.46 3.83
C SER A 273 6.82 36.86 2.74
N ARG A 274 7.31 37.36 1.60
CA ARG A 274 6.44 37.68 0.45
C ARG A 274 5.70 36.44 -0.07
N LEU A 275 6.39 35.30 -0.20
CA LEU A 275 5.75 34.04 -0.64
C LEU A 275 4.65 33.58 0.32
N ILE A 276 4.80 33.82 1.63
CA ILE A 276 3.75 33.51 2.62
C ILE A 276 2.53 34.41 2.42
N GLU A 277 2.73 35.70 2.15
CA GLU A 277 1.65 36.64 1.81
C GLU A 277 0.94 36.20 0.51
N ASP A 278 1.70 35.91 -0.54
CA ASP A 278 1.17 35.44 -1.83
C ASP A 278 0.34 34.14 -1.66
N LEU A 279 0.79 33.21 -0.80
CA LEU A 279 0.07 31.96 -0.54
C LEU A 279 -1.32 32.18 0.07
N HIS A 280 -1.52 33.32 0.74
CA HIS A 280 -2.81 33.70 1.32
C HIS A 280 -3.74 34.38 0.30
N GLU A 281 -3.17 35.21 -0.58
CA GLU A 281 -3.94 35.99 -1.55
C GLU A 281 -4.38 35.15 -2.76
N VAL A 282 -3.48 34.28 -3.25
CA VAL A 282 -3.72 33.49 -4.45
C VAL A 282 -4.75 32.40 -4.19
N ARG A 283 -5.77 32.32 -5.06
CA ARG A 283 -6.83 31.32 -5.00
C ARG A 283 -6.56 30.08 -5.86
N GLU A 284 -5.89 30.27 -7.00
CA GLU A 284 -5.58 29.21 -7.95
C GLU A 284 -4.67 28.14 -7.34
N VAL A 285 -5.11 26.88 -7.41
CA VAL A 285 -4.46 25.74 -6.75
C VAL A 285 -3.03 25.56 -7.24
N ASP A 286 -2.83 25.54 -8.55
CA ASP A 286 -1.51 25.29 -9.13
C ASP A 286 -0.51 26.41 -8.81
N ALA A 287 -0.98 27.66 -8.73
CA ALA A 287 -0.15 28.77 -8.30
C ALA A 287 0.23 28.65 -6.81
N ARG A 288 -0.71 28.24 -5.94
CA ARG A 288 -0.40 27.93 -4.53
C ARG A 288 0.59 26.78 -4.38
N LEU A 289 0.47 25.73 -5.20
CA LEU A 289 1.44 24.62 -5.22
C LEU A 289 2.84 25.11 -5.61
N GLN A 290 2.94 25.97 -6.63
CA GLN A 290 4.21 26.57 -7.02
C GLN A 290 4.83 27.42 -5.91
N ILE A 291 4.01 28.18 -5.17
CA ILE A 291 4.47 28.96 -4.01
C ILE A 291 5.00 28.03 -2.91
N ILE A 292 4.26 26.97 -2.55
CA ILE A 292 4.69 25.99 -1.55
C ILE A 292 6.01 25.31 -1.99
N HIS A 293 6.18 24.99 -3.27
CA HIS A 293 7.44 24.46 -3.80
C HIS A 293 8.62 25.45 -3.67
N GLN A 294 8.38 26.75 -3.85
CA GLN A 294 9.41 27.77 -3.67
C GLN A 294 9.80 27.95 -2.19
N ILE A 295 8.81 27.92 -1.30
CA ILE A 295 9.01 27.89 0.16
C ILE A 295 9.86 26.66 0.53
N ALA A 296 9.47 25.48 0.06
CA ALA A 296 10.17 24.22 0.28
C ALA A 296 11.64 24.27 -0.18
N ALA A 297 11.93 24.90 -1.32
CA ALA A 297 13.28 25.04 -1.85
C ALA A 297 14.23 25.83 -0.91
N SER A 298 13.69 26.62 0.03
CA SER A 298 14.46 27.38 1.01
C SER A 298 14.82 26.58 2.27
N GLY A 299 14.27 25.37 2.44
CA GLY A 299 14.53 24.48 3.57
C GLY A 299 14.32 25.17 4.92
N ALA A 300 15.25 24.97 5.86
CA ALA A 300 15.16 25.53 7.21
C ALA A 300 15.01 27.06 7.29
N LYS A 301 15.44 27.81 6.25
CA LYS A 301 15.24 29.28 6.21
C LYS A 301 13.76 29.67 6.10
N ALA A 302 12.91 28.75 5.67
CA ALA A 302 11.47 28.94 5.61
C ALA A 302 10.75 28.60 6.91
N ALA A 303 11.42 28.50 8.06
CA ALA A 303 10.76 28.20 9.34
C ALA A 303 9.58 29.15 9.67
N GLY A 304 9.61 30.40 9.19
CA GLY A 304 8.49 31.34 9.34
C GLY A 304 7.19 30.90 8.65
N SER A 305 7.22 29.96 7.70
CA SER A 305 6.03 29.44 7.02
C SER A 305 5.36 28.28 7.76
N ILE A 306 5.96 27.72 8.82
CA ILE A 306 5.47 26.53 9.52
C ILE A 306 4.00 26.66 9.96
N PRO A 307 3.56 27.75 10.65
CA PRO A 307 2.17 27.86 11.08
C PRO A 307 1.18 27.83 9.91
N TYR A 308 1.55 28.41 8.77
CA TYR A 308 0.73 28.46 7.56
C TYR A 308 0.64 27.10 6.88
N LEU A 309 1.77 26.38 6.81
CA LEU A 309 1.80 25.03 6.25
C LEU A 309 1.01 24.04 7.12
N ILE A 310 1.09 24.14 8.45
CA ILE A 310 0.25 23.34 9.37
C ILE A 310 -1.23 23.62 9.13
N LYS A 311 -1.62 24.88 8.95
CA LYS A 311 -3.01 25.23 8.59
C LYS A 311 -3.45 24.58 7.27
N ILE A 312 -2.55 24.41 6.30
CA ILE A 312 -2.86 23.77 5.01
C ILE A 312 -3.08 22.26 5.15
N LEU A 313 -2.41 21.58 6.10
CA LEU A 313 -2.65 20.16 6.40
C LEU A 313 -4.13 19.87 6.74
N ASN A 314 -4.84 20.86 7.29
CA ASN A 314 -6.24 20.78 7.71
C ASN A 314 -7.23 21.33 6.66
N THR A 315 -6.86 21.34 5.37
CA THR A 315 -7.76 21.79 4.28
C THR A 315 -8.29 20.62 3.46
N ASP A 316 -9.44 20.75 2.81
CA ASP A 316 -10.01 19.64 2.02
C ASP A 316 -9.25 19.32 0.72
N HIS A 317 -8.33 20.20 0.30
CA HIS A 317 -7.67 20.10 -0.98
C HIS A 317 -6.44 19.16 -0.94
N GLN A 318 -6.60 17.96 -1.51
CA GLN A 318 -5.63 16.86 -1.46
C GLN A 318 -4.20 17.27 -1.89
N ALA A 319 -4.06 17.97 -3.03
CA ALA A 319 -2.74 18.37 -3.52
C ALA A 319 -2.02 19.38 -2.61
N LEU A 320 -2.76 20.31 -1.99
CA LEU A 320 -2.17 21.35 -1.14
C LEU A 320 -1.72 20.78 0.19
N ARG A 321 -2.55 19.90 0.78
CA ARG A 321 -2.18 19.08 1.94
C ARG A 321 -0.86 18.34 1.69
N LEU A 322 -0.78 17.61 0.57
CA LEU A 322 0.41 16.85 0.21
C LEU A 322 1.65 17.74 0.04
N ALA A 323 1.51 18.87 -0.66
CA ALA A 323 2.60 19.83 -0.82
C ALA A 323 3.08 20.37 0.54
N ALA A 324 2.16 20.66 1.46
CA ALA A 324 2.49 21.14 2.80
C ALA A 324 3.21 20.07 3.65
N ILE A 325 2.79 18.81 3.59
CA ILE A 325 3.47 17.67 4.28
C ILE A 325 4.96 17.67 3.96
N TYR A 326 5.31 17.67 2.67
CA TYR A 326 6.71 17.56 2.25
C TYR A 326 7.46 18.90 2.34
N ALA A 327 6.76 20.03 2.29
CA ALA A 327 7.37 21.34 2.57
C ALA A 327 7.79 21.45 4.05
N LEU A 328 6.95 20.97 4.97
CA LEU A 328 7.31 20.88 6.40
C LEU A 328 8.47 19.90 6.60
N GLY A 329 8.46 18.78 5.89
CA GLY A 329 9.54 17.81 5.96
C GLY A 329 10.90 18.36 5.51
N ILE A 330 10.97 19.15 4.42
CA ILE A 330 12.24 19.76 3.98
C ILE A 330 12.68 20.95 4.85
N ILE A 331 11.75 21.65 5.52
CA ILE A 331 12.08 22.63 6.56
C ILE A 331 12.81 21.92 7.71
N GLY A 332 12.39 20.70 8.05
CA GLY A 332 13.10 19.80 8.93
C GLY A 332 12.90 20.13 10.40
N GLN A 333 13.99 20.11 11.19
CA GLN A 333 13.92 20.18 12.65
C GLN A 333 13.04 21.30 13.25
N PRO A 334 13.03 22.55 12.72
CA PRO A 334 12.16 23.60 13.24
C PRO A 334 10.66 23.26 13.21
N ALA A 335 10.23 22.32 12.35
CA ALA A 335 8.83 21.90 12.25
C ALA A 335 8.43 20.85 13.29
N VAL A 336 9.37 20.18 13.98
CA VAL A 336 9.06 19.03 14.86
C VAL A 336 8.12 19.41 16.01
N GLU A 337 8.49 20.39 16.84
CA GLU A 337 7.65 20.78 17.99
C GLU A 337 6.26 21.31 17.57
N PRO A 338 6.14 22.21 16.56
CA PRO A 338 4.84 22.62 16.05
C PRO A 338 3.98 21.46 15.53
N LEU A 339 4.60 20.48 14.84
CA LEU A 339 3.89 19.29 14.37
C LEU A 339 3.44 18.41 15.53
N ILE A 340 4.26 18.18 16.55
CA ILE A 340 3.85 17.40 17.74
C ILE A 340 2.68 18.07 18.47
N ALA A 341 2.70 19.40 18.58
CA ALA A 341 1.58 20.15 19.16
C ALA A 341 0.30 19.95 18.33
N SER A 342 0.38 20.09 17.00
CA SER A 342 -0.74 19.85 16.07
C SER A 342 -1.27 18.40 16.18
N LEU A 343 -0.39 17.42 16.32
CA LEU A 343 -0.77 16.02 16.44
C LEU A 343 -1.56 15.76 17.73
N ARG A 344 -1.09 16.32 18.85
CA ARG A 344 -1.78 16.24 20.15
C ARG A 344 -3.14 16.92 20.13
N GLU A 345 -3.24 18.08 19.49
CA GLU A 345 -4.51 18.80 19.32
C GLU A 345 -5.51 17.96 18.52
N SER A 346 -5.10 17.36 17.40
CA SER A 346 -5.97 16.43 16.66
C SER A 346 -6.35 15.20 17.49
N GLY A 347 -5.47 14.71 18.36
CA GLY A 347 -5.75 13.62 19.29
C GLY A 347 -6.94 13.94 20.21
N ILE A 348 -6.94 15.14 20.81
CA ILE A 348 -8.02 15.61 21.69
C ILE A 348 -9.34 15.72 20.91
N CYS A 349 -9.33 16.32 19.72
CA CYS A 349 -10.55 16.46 18.90
C CYS A 349 -11.16 15.10 18.50
N LYS A 350 -10.33 14.09 18.26
CA LYS A 350 -10.80 12.75 17.84
C LYS A 350 -11.37 11.91 18.97
N GLU A 351 -11.02 12.21 20.22
CA GLU A 351 -11.64 11.54 21.38
C GLU A 351 -13.05 12.07 21.66
N ASP A 352 -13.33 13.33 21.30
CA ASP A 352 -14.67 13.93 21.41
C ASP A 352 -15.65 13.40 20.33
N ASP A 353 -15.12 12.98 19.17
CA ASP A 353 -15.84 12.24 18.12
C ASP A 353 -16.12 10.79 18.58
N SER A 354 -17.04 10.63 19.54
CA SER A 354 -17.38 9.40 20.30
C SER A 354 -17.84 8.15 19.53
N VAL A 355 -17.63 8.07 18.22
CA VAL A 355 -17.79 6.82 17.46
C VAL A 355 -16.41 6.41 16.91
N PRO A 356 -15.75 5.38 17.50
CA PRO A 356 -14.56 4.81 16.93
C PRO A 356 -14.83 4.42 15.47
N LYS A 357 -14.13 5.05 14.51
CA LYS A 357 -14.13 4.57 13.12
C LYS A 357 -13.83 3.08 13.15
N PRO A 358 -14.59 2.23 12.45
CA PRO A 358 -14.37 0.79 12.51
C PRO A 358 -12.93 0.46 12.09
N TRP A 359 -12.12 -0.06 13.03
CA TRP A 359 -10.70 -0.37 12.81
C TRP A 359 -10.52 -1.75 12.15
N ASN A 360 -11.46 -2.13 11.28
CA ASN A 360 -11.64 -3.49 10.75
C ASN A 360 -11.94 -3.51 9.25
N GLU A 361 -12.78 -2.60 8.75
CA GLU A 361 -13.13 -2.44 7.34
C GLU A 361 -12.98 -0.98 6.92
N GLY A 362 -12.45 -0.75 5.71
CA GLY A 362 -12.07 0.58 5.26
C GLY A 362 -10.60 0.91 5.52
N ALA A 363 -10.10 1.93 4.83
CA ALA A 363 -8.73 2.41 5.03
C ALA A 363 -8.71 3.38 6.21
N ILE A 364 -7.71 3.26 7.06
CA ILE A 364 -7.45 4.23 8.12
C ILE A 364 -6.79 5.45 7.49
N LEU A 365 -7.38 6.62 7.73
CA LEU A 365 -6.81 7.89 7.34
C LEU A 365 -6.01 8.41 8.53
N MET A 366 -4.70 8.23 8.49
CA MET A 366 -3.78 8.82 9.47
C MET A 366 -3.73 10.33 9.32
N ASP A 367 -3.34 11.00 10.39
CA ASP A 367 -3.20 12.45 10.42
C ASP A 367 -2.06 12.89 9.48
N ASP A 368 -2.30 13.96 8.73
CA ASP A 368 -1.29 14.56 7.86
C ASP A 368 -0.05 15.04 8.61
N THR A 369 -0.23 15.43 9.87
CA THR A 369 0.83 15.78 10.79
C THR A 369 1.77 14.59 11.01
N ALA A 370 1.24 13.36 11.07
CA ALA A 370 2.05 12.15 11.18
C ALA A 370 2.90 11.94 9.91
N PHE A 371 2.31 12.11 8.73
CA PHE A 371 3.06 12.07 7.46
C PHE A 371 4.12 13.18 7.39
N ALA A 372 3.82 14.39 7.88
CA ALA A 372 4.78 15.49 7.92
C ALA A 372 5.96 15.18 8.87
N LEU A 373 5.70 14.60 10.05
CA LEU A 373 6.75 14.13 10.97
C LEU A 373 7.61 13.02 10.34
N THR A 374 7.00 12.09 9.59
CA THR A 374 7.75 11.10 8.79
C THR A 374 8.60 11.77 7.71
N ALA A 375 8.08 12.82 7.06
CA ALA A 375 8.77 13.56 6.02
C ALA A 375 9.94 14.41 6.56
N VAL A 376 9.88 14.85 7.83
CA VAL A 376 11.00 15.50 8.54
C VAL A 376 12.19 14.55 8.73
N GLY A 377 11.93 13.26 8.95
CA GLY A 377 12.98 12.24 9.06
C GLY A 377 13.48 12.03 10.49
N SER A 378 14.74 11.62 10.64
CA SER A 378 15.33 11.19 11.92
C SER A 378 15.21 12.19 13.07
N SER A 379 15.12 13.49 12.76
CA SER A 379 15.06 14.52 13.79
C SER A 379 13.71 14.56 14.53
N ALA A 380 12.67 13.92 13.98
CA ALA A 380 11.37 13.76 14.63
C ALA A 380 11.30 12.54 15.58
N VAL A 381 12.30 11.64 15.55
CA VAL A 381 12.18 10.32 16.21
C VAL A 381 12.02 10.43 17.73
N GLU A 382 12.85 11.21 18.42
CA GLU A 382 12.76 11.34 19.88
C GLU A 382 11.43 11.96 20.33
N ALA A 383 10.93 12.94 19.57
CA ALA A 383 9.65 13.57 19.83
C ALA A 383 8.48 12.59 19.60
N LEU A 384 8.55 11.75 18.55
CA LEU A 384 7.59 10.68 18.29
C LEU A 384 7.64 9.58 19.36
N ILE A 385 8.83 9.20 19.85
CA ILE A 385 9.00 8.27 20.97
C ILE A 385 8.27 8.81 22.21
N SER A 386 8.42 10.10 22.52
CA SER A 386 7.69 10.73 23.63
C SER A 386 6.17 10.73 23.40
N ALA A 387 5.70 10.89 22.16
CA ALA A 387 4.28 10.86 21.83
C ALA A 387 3.64 9.46 21.94
N LEU A 388 4.43 8.37 22.04
CA LEU A 388 3.92 7.04 22.37
C LEU A 388 3.38 6.92 23.80
N ASP A 389 3.69 7.89 24.66
CA ASP A 389 3.22 7.98 26.05
C ASP A 389 2.05 8.97 26.23
N ASP A 390 1.51 9.50 25.12
CA ASP A 390 0.41 10.47 25.16
C ASP A 390 -0.88 9.84 25.69
N THR A 391 -1.70 10.63 26.40
CA THR A 391 -2.98 10.15 26.93
C THR A 391 -3.95 9.81 25.82
N SER A 392 -3.89 10.54 24.70
CA SER A 392 -4.77 10.30 23.57
C SER A 392 -4.37 9.05 22.80
N GLU A 393 -5.30 8.10 22.65
CA GLU A 393 -5.05 6.89 21.86
C GLU A 393 -4.73 7.22 20.40
N TRP A 394 -5.40 8.22 19.83
CA TRP A 394 -5.17 8.66 18.45
C TRP A 394 -3.78 9.26 18.25
N THR A 395 -3.30 10.06 19.21
CA THR A 395 -1.91 10.57 19.20
C THR A 395 -0.91 9.42 19.23
N ARG A 396 -1.09 8.44 20.14
CA ARG A 396 -0.22 7.27 20.25
C ARG A 396 -0.17 6.47 18.95
N ILE A 397 -1.33 6.22 18.34
CA ILE A 397 -1.43 5.49 17.07
C ILE A 397 -0.68 6.21 15.94
N ASN A 398 -0.89 7.51 15.78
CA ASN A 398 -0.20 8.28 14.75
C ASN A 398 1.31 8.35 14.99
N ALA A 399 1.74 8.41 16.25
CA ALA A 399 3.16 8.36 16.59
C ALA A 399 3.79 7.01 16.20
N ALA A 400 3.14 5.88 16.53
CA ALA A 400 3.61 4.55 16.12
C ALA A 400 3.62 4.38 14.60
N PHE A 401 2.57 4.86 13.91
CA PHE A 401 2.53 4.87 12.45
C PHE A 401 3.70 5.66 11.85
N ALA A 402 3.93 6.89 12.30
CA ALA A 402 5.01 7.74 11.80
C ALA A 402 6.39 7.11 12.03
N LEU A 403 6.62 6.46 13.17
CA LEU A 403 7.85 5.71 13.46
C LEU A 403 8.02 4.51 12.52
N GLY A 404 6.95 3.78 12.21
CA GLY A 404 6.98 2.70 11.21
C GLY A 404 7.33 3.20 9.80
N GLU A 405 6.76 4.32 9.38
CA GLU A 405 7.03 4.93 8.07
C GLU A 405 8.42 5.59 7.98
N LEU A 406 9.04 5.90 9.12
CA LEU A 406 10.44 6.33 9.22
C LEU A 406 11.42 5.18 9.00
N ASP A 407 10.96 3.93 8.90
CA ASP A 407 11.79 2.75 8.63
C ASP A 407 12.99 2.60 9.59
N SER A 408 14.13 2.16 9.05
CA SER A 408 15.44 2.12 9.70
C SER A 408 15.84 3.41 10.44
N LEU A 409 15.32 4.59 10.06
CA LEU A 409 15.62 5.84 10.77
C LEU A 409 15.07 5.85 12.20
N ALA A 410 14.09 5.00 12.52
CA ALA A 410 13.46 4.88 13.84
C ALA A 410 13.93 3.66 14.65
N THR A 411 15.09 3.08 14.32
CA THR A 411 15.63 1.87 15.00
C THR A 411 15.75 2.03 16.53
N ASN A 412 16.08 3.23 17.02
CA ASN A 412 16.13 3.57 18.45
C ASN A 412 14.76 3.56 19.15
N ALA A 413 13.65 3.60 18.40
CA ALA A 413 12.29 3.53 18.97
C ALA A 413 11.87 2.09 19.33
N VAL A 414 12.56 1.06 18.81
CA VAL A 414 12.16 -0.35 18.97
C VAL A 414 11.96 -0.76 20.44
N PRO A 415 12.86 -0.48 21.39
CA PRO A 415 12.64 -0.85 22.78
C PRO A 415 11.40 -0.19 23.40
N ARG A 416 11.06 1.05 23.00
CA ARG A 416 9.84 1.72 23.46
C ARG A 416 8.60 1.11 22.81
N LEU A 417 8.62 0.83 21.51
CA LEU A 417 7.52 0.17 20.79
C LEU A 417 7.22 -1.22 21.36
N ILE A 418 8.24 -2.01 21.70
CA ILE A 418 8.03 -3.32 22.36
C ILE A 418 7.28 -3.16 23.69
N LYS A 419 7.60 -2.13 24.49
CA LYS A 419 6.82 -1.83 25.70
C LYS A 419 5.35 -1.49 25.41
N CYS A 420 5.06 -0.81 24.29
CA CYS A 420 3.69 -0.49 23.86
C CYS A 420 2.84 -1.71 23.54
N LEU A 421 3.42 -2.89 23.29
CA LEU A 421 2.65 -4.13 23.06
C LEU A 421 1.81 -4.54 24.29
N ASN A 422 2.07 -3.96 25.46
CA ASN A 422 1.29 -4.16 26.68
C ASN A 422 0.09 -3.20 26.83
N ASP A 423 -0.17 -2.33 25.85
CA ASP A 423 -1.34 -1.45 25.87
C ASP A 423 -2.64 -2.26 25.75
N LYS A 424 -3.72 -1.75 26.35
CA LYS A 424 -5.04 -2.38 26.33
C LYS A 424 -5.76 -2.20 24.99
N SER A 425 -5.43 -1.12 24.26
CA SER A 425 -6.00 -0.86 22.95
C SER A 425 -5.46 -1.83 21.90
N HIS A 426 -6.34 -2.66 21.35
CA HIS A 426 -6.00 -3.50 20.21
C HIS A 426 -5.60 -2.66 18.98
N ARG A 427 -6.16 -1.46 18.79
CA ARG A 427 -5.87 -0.58 17.63
C ARG A 427 -4.43 -0.07 17.70
N PHE A 428 -4.00 0.32 18.89
CA PHE A 428 -2.64 0.75 19.12
C PHE A 428 -1.66 -0.42 19.02
N VAL A 429 -1.94 -1.56 19.66
CA VAL A 429 -1.10 -2.77 19.57
C VAL A 429 -0.90 -3.22 18.12
N ARG A 430 -1.95 -3.20 17.29
CA ARG A 430 -1.85 -3.54 15.86
C ARG A 430 -0.93 -2.59 15.10
N THR A 431 -1.06 -1.29 15.36
CA THR A 431 -0.20 -0.27 14.74
C THR A 431 1.26 -0.43 15.18
N VAL A 432 1.50 -0.78 16.45
CA VAL A 432 2.83 -1.05 16.99
C VAL A 432 3.45 -2.28 16.33
N LEU A 433 2.70 -3.37 16.15
CA LEU A 433 3.17 -4.57 15.43
C LEU A 433 3.55 -4.24 13.98
N ASP A 434 2.72 -3.45 13.28
CA ASP A 434 3.02 -2.99 11.92
C ASP A 434 4.26 -2.09 11.87
N ALA A 435 4.45 -1.21 12.85
CA ALA A 435 5.61 -0.35 12.97
C ALA A 435 6.90 -1.16 13.19
N LEU A 436 6.88 -2.12 14.11
CA LEU A 436 8.01 -3.03 14.37
C LEU A 436 8.38 -3.83 13.11
N GLY A 437 7.36 -4.33 12.40
CA GLY A 437 7.53 -5.01 11.12
C GLY A 437 7.88 -4.08 9.96
N SER A 438 7.89 -2.75 10.12
CA SER A 438 8.34 -1.81 9.08
C SER A 438 9.74 -1.27 9.37
N ILE A 439 10.10 -1.14 10.65
CA ILE A 439 11.45 -0.79 11.09
C ILE A 439 12.40 -1.96 10.84
N CYS A 440 12.00 -3.19 11.18
CA CYS A 440 12.70 -4.45 10.92
C CYS A 440 14.18 -4.54 11.35
N GLN A 441 14.71 -3.54 12.06
CA GLN A 441 16.09 -3.48 12.56
C GLN A 441 16.10 -3.44 14.07
N ASN A 442 17.08 -4.11 14.71
CA ASN A 442 17.18 -4.21 16.16
C ASN A 442 15.96 -4.85 16.86
N VAL A 443 15.16 -5.62 16.10
CA VAL A 443 13.98 -6.34 16.61
C VAL A 443 14.33 -7.75 17.10
N SER A 444 15.42 -8.34 16.59
CA SER A 444 15.90 -9.69 16.94
C SER A 444 15.84 -10.02 18.45
N PRO A 445 16.27 -9.14 19.38
CA PRO A 445 16.18 -9.42 20.82
C PRO A 445 14.75 -9.57 21.37
N PHE A 446 13.74 -9.12 20.61
CA PHE A 446 12.34 -9.05 21.00
C PHE A 446 11.41 -9.87 20.09
N VAL A 447 11.99 -10.76 19.27
CA VAL A 447 11.22 -11.65 18.37
C VAL A 447 10.23 -12.50 19.16
N MET A 448 10.61 -12.93 20.37
CA MET A 448 9.70 -13.67 21.24
C MET A 448 8.52 -12.81 21.70
N ASP A 449 8.74 -11.54 22.06
CA ASP A 449 7.65 -10.62 22.44
C ASP A 449 6.62 -10.45 21.32
N ILE A 450 7.06 -10.42 20.06
CA ILE A 450 6.16 -10.35 18.89
C ILE A 450 5.46 -11.70 18.65
N SER A 451 6.21 -12.81 18.63
CA SER A 451 5.68 -14.13 18.28
C SER A 451 4.63 -14.65 19.26
N GLN A 452 4.69 -14.27 20.54
CA GLN A 452 3.67 -14.65 21.52
C GLN A 452 2.27 -14.14 21.13
N PHE A 453 2.16 -13.08 20.33
CA PHE A 453 0.85 -12.61 19.84
C PHE A 453 0.15 -13.59 18.90
N LEU A 454 0.88 -14.54 18.29
CA LEU A 454 0.28 -15.64 17.52
C LEU A 454 -0.48 -16.63 18.41
N LEU A 455 -0.12 -16.73 19.70
CA LEU A 455 -0.68 -17.70 20.64
C LEU A 455 -1.55 -17.04 21.72
N LYS A 456 -1.31 -15.75 22.00
CA LYS A 456 -2.00 -14.99 23.04
C LYS A 456 -3.50 -14.98 22.78
N LYS A 457 -4.27 -15.31 23.81
CA LYS A 457 -5.72 -15.11 23.86
C LYS A 457 -6.02 -13.95 24.79
N GLU A 458 -6.72 -12.95 24.29
CA GLU A 458 -7.18 -11.80 25.05
C GLU A 458 -8.69 -11.67 24.86
N PRO A 459 -9.51 -12.05 25.87
CA PRO A 459 -10.97 -12.04 25.73
C PRO A 459 -11.54 -10.68 25.33
N SER A 460 -10.89 -9.57 25.71
CA SER A 460 -11.30 -8.23 25.31
C SER A 460 -11.12 -7.95 23.80
N TRP A 461 -10.45 -8.82 23.05
CA TRP A 461 -10.22 -8.71 21.61
C TRP A 461 -11.04 -9.71 20.78
N GLU A 462 -11.88 -10.53 21.42
CA GLU A 462 -12.75 -11.53 20.77
C GLU A 462 -14.06 -10.94 20.22
N GLU A 463 -14.28 -9.63 20.39
CA GLU A 463 -15.44 -8.96 19.82
C GLU A 463 -15.47 -9.16 18.30
N VAL A 464 -16.57 -9.72 17.80
CA VAL A 464 -16.82 -9.84 16.37
C VAL A 464 -17.13 -8.46 15.84
N LEU A 465 -16.14 -7.86 15.18
CA LEU A 465 -16.23 -6.45 14.87
C LEU A 465 -17.27 -6.18 13.78
N HIS A 466 -17.45 -7.04 12.76
CA HIS A 466 -18.36 -6.85 11.61
C HIS A 466 -18.89 -8.17 10.97
N SER A 467 -19.71 -8.03 9.92
CA SER A 467 -20.41 -9.09 9.17
C SER A 467 -19.54 -10.27 8.71
N ARG A 468 -18.24 -10.04 8.47
CA ARG A 468 -17.28 -11.06 7.99
C ARG A 468 -16.63 -11.89 9.11
N ARG A 469 -17.11 -11.76 10.35
CA ARG A 469 -16.77 -12.59 11.53
C ARG A 469 -15.32 -12.53 12.04
N TRP A 470 -14.45 -11.69 11.50
CA TRP A 470 -13.12 -11.45 12.07
C TRP A 470 -13.18 -10.63 13.34
N THR A 471 -12.32 -11.01 14.29
CA THR A 471 -12.14 -10.35 15.59
C THR A 471 -10.90 -9.45 15.57
N ALA A 472 -10.77 -8.57 16.58
CA ALA A 472 -9.54 -7.82 16.79
C ALA A 472 -8.34 -8.77 17.02
N GLN A 473 -8.59 -9.89 17.70
CA GLN A 473 -7.59 -10.91 17.95
C GLN A 473 -7.06 -11.52 16.64
N ASP A 474 -7.93 -11.83 15.66
CA ASP A 474 -7.49 -12.35 14.36
C ASP A 474 -6.56 -11.36 13.65
N GLN A 475 -6.89 -10.07 13.69
CA GLN A 475 -6.10 -9.02 13.06
C GLN A 475 -4.73 -8.87 13.74
N ILE A 476 -4.69 -8.92 15.07
CA ILE A 476 -3.43 -8.91 15.83
C ILE A 476 -2.52 -10.09 15.45
N ARG A 477 -3.08 -11.30 15.33
CA ARG A 477 -2.31 -12.48 14.88
C ARG A 477 -1.77 -12.29 13.45
N ILE A 478 -2.56 -11.70 12.56
CA ILE A 478 -2.11 -11.37 11.20
C ILE A 478 -0.98 -10.32 11.24
N ASN A 479 -1.12 -9.24 12.00
CA ASN A 479 -0.07 -8.21 12.14
C ASN A 479 1.23 -8.82 12.69
N ALA A 480 1.15 -9.69 13.70
CA ALA A 480 2.30 -10.40 14.25
C ALA A 480 2.96 -11.34 13.22
N ALA A 481 2.16 -12.16 12.51
CA ALA A 481 2.67 -13.04 11.47
C ALA A 481 3.34 -12.26 10.33
N MET A 482 2.73 -11.16 9.89
CA MET A 482 3.28 -10.28 8.85
C MET A 482 4.56 -9.60 9.31
N ALA A 483 4.64 -9.12 10.56
CA ALA A 483 5.86 -8.56 11.13
C ALA A 483 7.01 -9.58 11.15
N LEU A 484 6.74 -10.81 11.61
CA LEU A 484 7.72 -11.91 11.60
C LEU A 484 8.14 -12.28 10.17
N ALA A 485 7.21 -12.28 9.21
CA ALA A 485 7.54 -12.51 7.81
C ALA A 485 8.51 -11.45 7.28
N ARG A 486 8.31 -10.17 7.61
CA ARG A 486 9.22 -9.09 7.18
C ARG A 486 10.60 -9.18 7.83
N LEU A 487 10.70 -9.61 9.09
CA LEU A 487 11.99 -9.84 9.76
C LEU A 487 12.87 -10.88 9.05
N GLY A 488 12.28 -11.82 8.30
CA GLY A 488 13.05 -12.84 7.59
C GLY A 488 13.85 -13.71 8.55
N GLN A 489 15.15 -13.86 8.32
CA GLN A 489 16.05 -14.70 9.14
C GLN A 489 16.11 -14.26 10.61
N ASP A 490 15.89 -12.98 10.90
CA ASP A 490 15.84 -12.47 12.27
C ASP A 490 14.71 -13.10 13.10
N ALA A 491 13.67 -13.65 12.44
CA ALA A 491 12.57 -14.35 13.12
C ALA A 491 12.88 -15.80 13.51
N ALA A 492 14.12 -16.30 13.32
CA ALA A 492 14.48 -17.71 13.52
C ALA A 492 14.11 -18.27 14.90
N MET A 493 14.21 -17.46 15.96
CA MET A 493 13.82 -17.88 17.32
C MET A 493 12.33 -18.21 17.46
N ALA A 494 11.47 -17.70 16.57
CA ALA A 494 10.04 -17.94 16.57
C ALA A 494 9.63 -19.13 15.68
N GLU A 495 10.57 -19.92 15.15
CA GLU A 495 10.27 -20.99 14.18
C GLU A 495 9.19 -21.95 14.66
N ASP A 496 9.30 -22.49 15.88
CA ASP A 496 8.31 -23.44 16.42
C ASP A 496 6.91 -22.82 16.54
N ILE A 497 6.83 -21.55 16.95
CA ILE A 497 5.57 -20.80 17.05
C ILE A 497 4.99 -20.55 15.66
N LEU A 498 5.82 -20.25 14.68
CA LEU A 498 5.41 -20.07 13.28
C LEU A 498 4.91 -21.39 12.67
N ILE A 499 5.55 -22.52 12.97
CA ILE A 499 5.07 -23.86 12.58
C ILE A 499 3.68 -24.11 13.18
N GLN A 500 3.48 -23.80 14.47
CA GLN A 500 2.17 -23.92 15.10
C GLN A 500 1.12 -22.99 14.46
N ALA A 501 1.51 -21.77 14.07
CA ALA A 501 0.63 -20.78 13.47
C ALA A 501 0.17 -21.14 12.04
N LEU A 502 0.77 -22.15 11.39
CA LEU A 502 0.26 -22.69 10.13
C LEU A 502 -1.18 -23.21 10.28
N ASP A 503 -1.52 -23.77 11.43
CA ASP A 503 -2.84 -24.34 11.74
C ASP A 503 -3.85 -23.32 12.31
N ASP A 504 -3.54 -22.01 12.25
CA ASP A 504 -4.44 -20.97 12.75
C ASP A 504 -5.79 -20.99 11.98
N PRO A 505 -6.93 -20.87 12.69
CA PRO A 505 -8.24 -20.85 12.04
C PRO A 505 -8.44 -19.67 11.07
N CYS A 506 -7.70 -18.58 11.24
CA CYS A 506 -7.63 -17.49 10.29
C CYS A 506 -6.54 -17.78 9.24
N GLY A 507 -6.95 -18.25 8.05
CA GLY A 507 -6.00 -18.64 7.00
C GLY A 507 -5.01 -17.55 6.53
N HIS A 508 -5.24 -16.27 6.85
CA HIS A 508 -4.24 -15.21 6.61
C HIS A 508 -3.04 -15.32 7.56
N VAL A 509 -3.26 -15.73 8.81
CA VAL A 509 -2.19 -15.97 9.78
C VAL A 509 -1.30 -17.12 9.29
N GLY A 510 -1.89 -18.26 8.93
CA GLY A 510 -1.14 -19.40 8.40
C GLY A 510 -0.38 -19.08 7.12
N ALA A 511 -0.96 -18.28 6.22
CA ALA A 511 -0.27 -17.85 5.00
C ALA A 511 0.95 -16.94 5.28
N PHE A 512 0.83 -15.95 6.17
CA PHE A 512 1.99 -15.14 6.56
C PHE A 512 3.02 -15.92 7.39
N ALA A 513 2.58 -16.87 8.22
CA ALA A 513 3.48 -17.77 8.94
C ALA A 513 4.27 -18.65 7.96
N MET A 514 3.63 -19.17 6.91
CA MET A 514 4.28 -19.87 5.82
C MET A 514 5.33 -19.00 5.12
N ASP A 515 5.01 -17.72 4.85
CA ASP A 515 5.99 -16.78 4.26
C ASP A 515 7.17 -16.48 5.19
N ALA A 516 6.94 -16.38 6.50
CA ALA A 516 8.01 -16.24 7.49
C ALA A 516 8.92 -17.48 7.49
N LEU A 517 8.34 -18.69 7.61
CA LEU A 517 9.09 -19.95 7.56
C LEU A 517 9.86 -20.11 6.24
N ARG A 518 9.27 -19.71 5.10
CA ARG A 518 9.95 -19.74 3.81
C ARG A 518 11.21 -18.86 3.82
N ARG A 519 11.18 -17.74 4.54
CA ARG A 519 12.30 -16.80 4.67
C ARG A 519 13.32 -17.23 5.72
N LEU A 520 12.96 -18.10 6.68
CA LEU A 520 13.90 -18.78 7.57
C LEU A 520 14.73 -19.84 6.84
N ASP A 521 14.17 -20.48 5.82
CA ASP A 521 14.86 -21.43 4.93
C ASP A 521 15.51 -22.64 5.64
N SER A 522 15.13 -22.93 6.88
CA SER A 522 15.61 -24.10 7.62
C SER A 522 14.98 -25.40 7.08
N THR A 523 15.59 -26.55 7.41
CA THR A 523 15.05 -27.87 7.03
C THR A 523 13.67 -28.13 7.64
N SER A 524 13.48 -27.78 8.93
CA SER A 524 12.20 -27.92 9.63
C SER A 524 11.12 -27.02 9.04
N SER A 525 11.45 -25.77 8.75
CA SER A 525 10.56 -24.83 8.07
C SER A 525 10.09 -25.36 6.71
N LYS A 526 11.02 -25.84 5.87
CA LYS A 526 10.70 -26.47 4.57
C LYS A 526 9.77 -27.67 4.73
N GLN A 527 10.05 -28.56 5.69
CA GLN A 527 9.22 -29.75 5.93
C GLN A 527 7.82 -29.40 6.43
N ALA A 528 7.70 -28.40 7.31
CA ALA A 528 6.42 -27.92 7.82
C ALA A 528 5.58 -27.30 6.71
N ILE A 529 6.16 -26.43 5.88
CA ILE A 529 5.50 -25.83 4.71
C ILE A 529 5.02 -26.91 3.75
N MET A 530 5.87 -27.90 3.43
CA MET A 530 5.50 -28.99 2.53
C MET A 530 4.33 -29.82 3.06
N SER A 531 4.34 -30.12 4.37
CA SER A 531 3.25 -30.83 5.04
C SER A 531 1.94 -30.03 4.99
N TYR A 532 2.02 -28.73 5.30
CA TYR A 532 0.88 -27.81 5.26
C TYR A 532 0.28 -27.69 3.85
N LEU A 533 1.10 -27.46 2.83
CA LEU A 533 0.65 -27.36 1.44
C LEU A 533 0.11 -28.69 0.91
N ALA A 534 0.70 -29.82 1.29
CA ALA A 534 0.23 -31.15 0.90
C ALA A 534 -1.19 -31.43 1.43
N ALA A 535 -1.54 -30.91 2.61
CA ALA A 535 -2.87 -31.03 3.20
C ALA A 535 -3.93 -30.13 2.52
N GLN A 536 -3.50 -29.05 1.86
CA GLN A 536 -4.40 -28.08 1.20
C GLN A 536 -4.50 -28.23 -0.32
N ARG A 537 -3.93 -29.30 -0.88
CA ARG A 537 -3.98 -29.55 -2.33
C ARG A 537 -5.41 -29.81 -2.79
N TRP A 538 -5.74 -29.28 -3.96
CA TRP A 538 -7.02 -29.47 -4.61
C TRP A 538 -6.88 -30.53 -5.71
N ASP A 539 -7.71 -31.58 -5.66
CA ASP A 539 -7.77 -32.63 -6.67
C ASP A 539 -9.03 -32.46 -7.54
N GLU A 540 -8.86 -31.95 -8.75
CA GLU A 540 -9.95 -31.79 -9.73
C GLU A 540 -10.38 -33.11 -10.37
N SER A 541 -9.56 -34.17 -10.28
CA SER A 541 -9.84 -35.42 -11.01
C SER A 541 -11.07 -36.16 -10.48
N ILE A 542 -11.50 -35.86 -9.26
CA ILE A 542 -12.65 -36.50 -8.61
C ILE A 542 -13.99 -35.82 -8.93
N GLN A 543 -14.01 -34.68 -9.62
CA GLN A 543 -15.25 -33.99 -10.00
C GLN A 543 -15.81 -34.51 -11.34
N GLU A 544 -17.13 -34.69 -11.41
CA GLU A 544 -17.86 -34.94 -12.66
C GLU A 544 -17.95 -33.64 -13.48
N GLY A 545 -17.76 -33.71 -14.80
CA GLY A 545 -17.78 -32.52 -15.67
C GLY A 545 -16.45 -31.74 -15.69
N ARG A 546 -15.32 -32.46 -15.54
CA ARG A 546 -13.96 -31.92 -15.51
C ARG A 546 -13.74 -30.81 -16.53
N LEU A 547 -13.09 -29.73 -16.06
CA LEU A 547 -12.64 -28.65 -16.92
C LEU A 547 -11.37 -29.01 -17.69
N TYR A 548 -10.83 -30.22 -17.56
CA TYR A 548 -9.65 -30.72 -18.27
C TYR A 548 -9.89 -32.11 -18.82
#